data_AF-A0A9D8Q048-F1
#
_entry.id   AF-A0A9D8Q048-F1
#
_cell.length_a   1.000
_cell.length_b   1.000
_cell.length_c   1.000
_cell.angle_alpha   90.00
_cell.angle_beta   90.00
_cell.angle_gamma   90.00
#
_symmetry.space_group_name_H-M   'P 1'
#
loop_
_entity.id
_entity.type
_entity.pdbx_description
1 polymer ?
#
loop_
_entity_poly.entity_id
_entity_poly.type
_entity_poly.pdbx_seq_one_letter_code
_entity_poly.pdbx_strand_id
1 'polypeptide(L)'
;ITIYADKSFTFETRLPPVTYLIKKAVNLKSGSKLPGKESAGTITQKQIRAIAEAKMKDLNAYDVEQAVSMIAGSARSMGLQVEG
;
A
#
# COMPACT_ATOMS: atom_id res chain seq x y z
N ILE A 1 -15.45 1.88 12.93
CA ILE A 1 -16.42 2.57 13.81
C ILE A 1 -17.08 1.47 14.62
N THR A 2 -16.84 1.45 15.92
CA THR A 2 -17.47 0.49 16.83
C THR A 2 -18.48 1.28 17.66
N ILE A 3 -19.74 0.86 17.62
CA ILE A 3 -20.84 1.51 18.34
C ILE A 3 -21.14 0.67 19.58
N TYR A 4 -21.06 1.28 20.75
CA TYR A 4 -21.38 0.64 22.03
C TYR A 4 -22.84 0.88 22.42
N ALA A 5 -23.36 0.03 23.31
CA ALA A 5 -24.77 0.06 23.73
C ALA A 5 -25.17 1.37 24.45
N ASP A 6 -24.20 2.09 25.00
CA ASP A 6 -24.36 3.42 25.62
C ASP A 6 -24.39 4.57 24.59
N LYS A 7 -24.46 4.24 23.29
CA LYS A 7 -24.38 5.19 22.17
C LYS A 7 -23.04 5.92 22.06
N SER A 8 -22.01 5.50 22.80
CA SER A 8 -20.66 5.94 22.54
C SER A 8 -20.10 5.21 21.31
N PHE A 9 -19.24 5.89 20.55
CA PHE A 9 -18.60 5.30 19.37
C PHE A 9 -17.10 5.56 19.42
N THR A 10 -16.32 4.50 19.18
CA THR A 10 -14.88 4.63 18.92
C THR A 10 -14.64 4.58 17.42
N PHE A 11 -13.88 5.56 16.95
CA PHE A 11 -13.46 5.67 15.57
C PHE A 11 -11.94 5.84 15.56
N GLU A 12 -11.28 4.89 14.92
CA GLU A 12 -9.84 4.94 14.69
C GLU A 12 -9.57 5.38 13.25
N THR A 13 -8.83 6.47 13.08
CA THR A 13 -8.29 6.87 11.77
C THR A 13 -7.04 6.06 11.45
N ARG A 14 -7.18 5.05 10.59
CA ARG A 14 -6.03 4.36 10.02
C ARG A 14 -5.41 5.19 8.89
N LEU A 15 -4.11 5.05 8.68
CA LEU A 15 -3.40 5.64 7.54
C LEU A 15 -3.99 5.12 6.23
N PRO A 16 -3.91 5.92 5.16
CA PRO A 16 -4.41 5.55 3.85
C PRO A 16 -3.92 4.16 3.40
N PRO A 17 -4.71 3.43 2.60
CA PRO A 17 -4.36 2.09 2.15
C PRO A 17 -3.10 2.11 1.30
N VAL A 18 -2.33 1.01 1.34
CA VAL A 18 -1.08 0.83 0.57
C VAL A 18 -1.31 1.14 -0.91
N THR A 19 -2.41 0.66 -1.48
CA THR A 19 -2.82 0.89 -2.87
C THR A 19 -2.89 2.38 -3.22
N TYR A 20 -3.36 3.23 -2.31
CA TYR A 20 -3.44 4.67 -2.55
C TYR A 20 -2.05 5.32 -2.55
N LEU A 21 -1.18 4.93 -1.63
CA LEU A 21 0.19 5.44 -1.55
C LEU A 21 1.02 5.02 -2.76
N ILE A 22 0.87 3.78 -3.22
CA ILE A 22 1.50 3.28 -4.45
C ILE A 22 0.99 4.08 -5.65
N LYS A 23 -0.33 4.25 -5.80
CA LYS A 23 -0.91 5.07 -6.88
C LYS A 23 -0.39 6.50 -6.88
N LYS A 24 -0.20 7.10 -5.71
CA LYS A 24 0.37 8.44 -5.54
C LYS A 24 1.84 8.49 -5.95
N ALA A 25 2.63 7.48 -5.60
CA ALA A 25 4.05 7.40 -5.94
C ALA A 25 4.30 7.22 -7.45
N VAL A 26 3.42 6.48 -8.14
CA VAL A 26 3.51 6.22 -9.59
C VAL A 26 2.62 7.19 -10.40
N ASN A 27 1.92 8.12 -9.73
CA ASN A 27 0.99 9.09 -10.31
C ASN A 27 -0.08 8.46 -11.23
N LEU A 28 -0.59 7.28 -10.86
CA LEU A 28 -1.58 6.52 -11.62
C LEU A 28 -2.98 6.66 -11.05
N LYS A 29 -3.97 6.92 -11.92
CA LYS A 29 -5.38 7.03 -11.54
C LYS A 29 -6.06 5.67 -11.36
N SER A 30 -5.62 4.63 -12.08
CA SER A 30 -6.14 3.26 -11.98
C SER A 30 -5.01 2.23 -11.99
N GLY A 31 -5.22 1.09 -11.34
CA GLY A 31 -4.34 -0.07 -11.49
C GLY A 31 -4.54 -0.75 -12.85
N SER A 32 -3.74 -1.78 -13.15
CA SER A 32 -3.88 -2.56 -14.38
C SER A 32 -5.22 -3.30 -14.40
N LYS A 33 -5.89 -3.29 -15.56
CA LYS A 33 -7.11 -4.11 -15.78
C LYS A 33 -6.78 -5.59 -15.96
N LEU A 34 -5.54 -5.92 -16.33
CA LEU A 34 -5.05 -7.28 -16.55
C LEU A 34 -3.65 -7.43 -15.94
N PRO A 35 -3.56 -7.61 -14.61
CA PRO A 35 -2.27 -7.80 -13.95
C PRO A 35 -1.52 -9.01 -14.55
N GLY A 36 -0.30 -8.78 -15.02
CA GLY A 36 0.55 -9.79 -15.67
C GLY A 36 0.54 -9.79 -17.20
N LYS A 37 -0.43 -9.15 -17.86
CA LYS A 37 -0.44 -8.94 -19.33
C LYS A 37 -0.16 -7.49 -19.72
N GLU A 38 -0.74 -6.54 -18.99
CA GLU A 38 -0.49 -5.11 -19.16
C GLU A 38 0.11 -4.55 -17.87
N SER A 39 1.31 -3.99 -17.95
CA SER A 39 1.92 -3.27 -16.84
C SER A 39 1.31 -1.87 -16.77
N ALA A 40 0.73 -1.52 -15.63
CA ALA A 40 0.18 -0.17 -15.43
C ALA A 40 1.26 0.89 -15.19
N GLY A 41 2.52 0.47 -14.94
CA GLY A 41 3.64 1.33 -14.65
C GLY A 41 4.72 0.61 -13.85
N THR A 42 5.85 1.30 -13.63
CA THR A 42 6.95 0.81 -12.81
C THR A 42 6.98 1.53 -11.46
N ILE A 43 7.39 0.82 -10.42
CA ILE A 43 7.68 1.40 -9.11
C ILE A 43 9.11 1.01 -8.71
N THR A 44 9.87 1.99 -8.23
CA THR A 44 11.26 1.78 -7.81
C THR A 44 11.34 1.27 -6.38
N GLN A 45 12.38 0.50 -6.07
CA GLN A 45 12.60 0.00 -4.71
C GLN A 45 12.72 1.12 -3.66
N LYS A 46 13.27 2.28 -4.04
CA LYS A 46 13.35 3.47 -3.18
C LYS A 46 11.97 4.01 -2.80
N GLN A 47 11.04 4.06 -3.75
CA GLN A 47 9.67 4.50 -3.49
C GLN A 47 8.94 3.52 -2.59
N ILE A 48 9.12 2.21 -2.81
CA ILE A 48 8.55 1.18 -1.93
C ILE A 48 9.04 1.35 -0.50
N ARG A 49 10.35 1.56 -0.30
CA ARG A 49 10.95 1.76 1.03
C ARG A 49 10.40 3.00 1.73
N ALA A 50 10.29 4.12 1.03
CA ALA A 50 9.70 5.34 1.58
C ALA A 50 8.22 5.13 2.01
N ILE A 51 7.44 4.38 1.23
CA ILE A 51 6.06 4.04 1.58
C ILE A 51 6.02 3.07 2.78
N ALA A 52 6.95 2.10 2.83
CA ALA A 52 7.09 1.16 3.93
C ALA A 52 7.36 1.87 5.24
N GLU A 53 8.32 2.79 5.27
CA GLU A 53 8.68 3.59 6.44
C GLU A 53 7.51 4.48 6.88
N ALA A 54 6.85 5.14 5.93
CA ALA A 54 5.70 6.00 6.23
C ALA A 54 4.49 5.24 6.80
N LYS A 55 4.30 3.98 6.38
CA LYS A 55 3.16 3.15 6.81
C LYS A 55 3.54 2.13 7.89
N MET A 56 4.80 2.08 8.34
CA MET A 56 5.30 1.07 9.28
C MET A 56 4.47 0.99 10.57
N LYS A 57 3.96 2.12 11.06
CA LYS A 57 3.11 2.20 12.27
C LYS A 57 1.76 1.48 12.13
N ASP A 58 1.30 1.27 10.89
CA ASP A 58 0.02 0.65 10.54
C ASP A 58 0.19 -0.72 9.88
N LEU A 59 1.43 -1.13 9.61
CA LEU A 59 1.76 -2.42 9.04
C LEU A 59 2.06 -3.40 10.17
N ASN A 60 1.59 -4.64 10.04
CA ASN A 60 1.96 -5.74 10.93
C ASN A 60 3.37 -6.29 10.61
N ALA A 61 4.25 -5.50 10.01
CA ALA A 61 5.59 -5.92 9.64
C ALA A 61 6.54 -5.79 10.84
N TYR A 62 7.35 -6.82 11.07
CA TYR A 62 8.33 -6.82 12.16
C TYR A 62 9.63 -6.08 11.80
N ASP A 63 9.94 -6.03 10.50
CA ASP A 63 11.14 -5.39 9.96
C ASP A 63 10.78 -4.57 8.70
N VAL A 64 11.68 -3.67 8.32
CA VAL A 64 11.49 -2.80 7.15
C VAL A 64 11.49 -3.60 5.85
N GLU A 65 12.23 -4.71 5.80
CA GLU A 65 12.34 -5.57 4.61
C GLU A 65 11.03 -6.32 4.32
N GLN A 66 10.32 -6.78 5.33
CA GLN A 66 8.99 -7.38 5.24
C GLN A 66 7.97 -6.32 4.88
N ALA A 67 8.06 -5.11 5.45
CA ALA A 67 7.20 -4.00 5.04
C ALA A 67 7.38 -3.68 3.54
N VAL A 68 8.62 -3.68 3.05
CA VAL A 68 8.97 -3.53 1.64
C VAL A 68 8.40 -4.68 0.81
N SER A 69 8.55 -5.94 1.25
CA SER A 69 8.01 -7.12 0.59
C SER A 69 6.48 -7.12 0.50
N MET A 70 5.78 -6.71 1.56
CA MET A 70 4.33 -6.58 1.60
C MET A 70 3.82 -5.54 0.59
N ILE A 71 4.51 -4.40 0.50
CA ILE A 71 4.17 -3.33 -0.46
C ILE A 71 4.53 -3.75 -1.88
N ALA A 72 5.64 -4.44 -2.08
CA ALA A 72 6.03 -4.99 -3.38
C ALA A 72 5.01 -6.04 -3.88
N GLY A 73 4.53 -6.91 -3.01
CA GLY A 73 3.45 -7.86 -3.32
C GLY A 73 2.15 -7.14 -3.71
N SER A 74 1.80 -6.07 -2.99
CA SER A 74 0.65 -5.24 -3.31
C SER A 74 0.81 -4.54 -4.67
N ALA A 75 2.00 -4.04 -5.00
CA ALA A 75 2.31 -3.44 -6.30
C ALA A 75 2.17 -4.45 -7.44
N ARG A 76 2.69 -5.68 -7.26
CA ARG A 76 2.56 -6.76 -8.26
C ARG A 76 1.11 -7.16 -8.48
N SER A 77 0.31 -7.25 -7.41
CA SER A 77 -1.13 -7.54 -7.52
C SER A 77 -1.90 -6.46 -8.27
N MET A 78 -1.44 -5.20 -8.21
CA MET A 78 -1.98 -4.10 -9.00
C MET A 78 -1.52 -4.08 -10.47
N GLY A 79 -0.63 -5.00 -10.87
CA GLY A 79 -0.01 -5.02 -12.19
C GLY A 79 1.06 -3.94 -12.38
N LEU A 80 1.75 -3.54 -11.30
CA LEU A 80 2.94 -2.70 -11.38
C LEU A 80 4.19 -3.57 -11.39
N GLN A 81 5.17 -3.14 -12.18
CA GLN A 81 6.46 -3.79 -12.26
C GLN A 81 7.41 -3.16 -11.25
N VAL A 82 7.96 -3.98 -10.36
CA VAL A 82 8.93 -3.53 -9.36
C VAL A 82 10.31 -3.56 -10.01
N GLU A 83 10.88 -2.38 -10.26
CA GLU A 83 12.28 -2.27 -10.67
C GLU A 83 13.16 -2.25 -9.42
N GLY A 84 14.00 -3.28 -9.32
CA GLY A 84 14.99 -3.47 -8.27
C GLY A 84 16.26 -2.67 -8.54
#